data_AF-A0A973JF09-F1
#
_entry.id   AF-A0A973JF09-F1
#
_cell.length_a   1.000
_cell.length_b   1.000
_cell.length_c   1.000
_cell.angle_alpha   90.00
_cell.angle_beta   90.00
_cell.angle_gamma   90.00
#
_symmetry.space_group_name_H-M   'P 1'
#
loop_
_entity.id
_entity.type
_entity.pdbx_description
1 polymer ?
#
loop_
_entity_poly.entity_id
_entity_poly.type
_entity_poly.pdbx_seq_one_letter_code
_entity_poly.pdbx_strand_id
1 'polypeptide(L)'
;MKCPKCQSENPEGKKYCGDCGHRLDEPILTATPIPSTDSERKYVTVLFSDMSGYTAMTEKLDPEQVKEITGRIFGEISKIITQYQGFAEKFIGDAVMALFGAPRSHEDDPARAIRAAKEIHEIVSAISPNYEKRIGKPLAMHTGIYTGLVVTGEVNLEKGT
;
A
#
# COMPACT_ATOMS: atom_id res chain seq x y z
N MET A 1 -1.43 12.36 48.05
CA MET A 1 -2.53 12.72 47.10
C MET A 1 -2.65 11.67 45.99
N LYS A 2 -3.84 11.43 45.44
CA LYS A 2 -4.02 10.48 44.32
C LYS A 2 -3.84 11.17 42.98
N CYS A 3 -3.15 10.50 42.05
CA CYS A 3 -3.02 11.00 40.68
C CYS A 3 -4.39 11.06 39.99
N PRO A 4 -4.82 12.18 39.41
CA PRO A 4 -6.12 12.23 38.74
C PRO A 4 -6.17 11.31 37.50
N LYS A 5 -5.04 11.07 36.83
CA LYS A 5 -4.95 10.23 35.61
C LYS A 5 -4.93 8.72 35.89
N CYS A 6 -4.08 8.25 36.80
CA CYS A 6 -3.87 6.81 37.04
C CYS A 6 -4.24 6.33 38.46
N GLN A 7 -4.74 7.24 39.30
CA GLN A 7 -5.18 7.00 40.67
C GLN A 7 -4.12 6.52 41.67
N SER A 8 -2.86 6.42 41.27
CA SER A 8 -1.79 5.98 42.17
C SER A 8 -1.52 6.98 43.30
N GLU A 9 -1.08 6.47 44.44
CA GLU A 9 -0.78 7.27 45.63
C GLU A 9 0.58 7.94 45.50
N ASN A 10 0.59 9.26 45.61
CA ASN A 10 1.79 10.08 45.50
C ASN A 10 2.02 10.87 46.81
N PRO A 11 3.27 10.96 47.30
CA PRO A 11 3.62 11.77 48.47
C PRO A 11 3.22 13.24 48.31
N GLU A 12 2.94 13.92 49.41
CA GLU A 12 2.62 15.35 49.39
C GLU A 12 3.82 16.20 48.90
N GLY A 13 3.55 17.27 48.16
CA GLY A 13 4.56 18.17 47.60
C GLY A 13 5.18 17.74 46.26
N LYS A 14 4.81 16.58 45.71
CA LYS A 14 5.24 16.17 44.36
C LYS A 14 4.46 16.92 43.27
N LYS A 15 5.16 17.34 42.22
CA LYS A 15 4.56 18.00 41.04
C LYS A 15 4.06 17.02 39.98
N TYR A 16 4.66 15.83 39.92
CA TYR A 16 4.37 14.80 38.91
C TYR A 16 4.12 13.45 39.58
N CYS A 17 3.29 12.63 38.95
CA CYS A 17 3.01 11.27 39.34
C CYS A 17 4.21 10.35 39.10
N GLY A 18 4.59 9.56 40.11
CA GLY A 18 5.71 8.61 40.02
C GLY A 18 5.52 7.49 38.99
N ASP A 19 4.27 7.06 38.75
CA ASP A 19 4.00 5.91 37.87
C ASP A 19 3.69 6.29 36.42
N CYS A 20 2.87 7.33 36.19
CA CYS A 20 2.40 7.68 34.84
C CYS A 20 2.91 9.04 34.32
N GLY A 21 3.68 9.77 35.12
CA GLY A 21 4.27 11.07 34.76
C GLY A 21 3.29 12.25 34.69
N HIS A 22 1.99 12.06 34.99
CA HIS A 22 0.98 13.13 34.96
C HIS A 22 1.25 14.22 36.01
N ARG A 23 1.02 15.49 35.66
CA ARG A 23 1.12 16.62 36.59
C ARG A 23 -0.02 16.60 37.61
N LEU A 24 0.32 16.56 38.90
CA LEU A 24 -0.66 16.36 39.97
C LEU A 24 -1.52 17.62 40.23
N ASP A 25 -1.07 18.78 39.73
CA ASP A 25 -1.76 20.07 39.78
C ASP A 25 -2.60 20.38 38.52
N GLU A 26 -2.50 19.56 37.48
CA GLU A 26 -3.25 19.75 36.23
C GLU A 26 -4.48 18.83 36.16
N PRO A 27 -5.66 19.37 35.80
CA PRO A 27 -6.82 18.54 35.49
C PRO A 27 -6.48 17.59 34.33
N ILE A 28 -7.17 16.44 34.30
CA ILE A 28 -7.07 15.55 33.15
C ILE A 28 -7.65 16.32 31.96
N LEU A 29 -6.79 16.75 31.04
CA LEU A 29 -7.26 17.10 29.70
C LEU A 29 -7.77 15.79 29.12
N THR A 30 -9.08 15.57 29.15
CA THR A 30 -9.71 14.56 28.30
C THR A 30 -9.33 14.99 26.90
N ALA A 31 -8.38 14.28 26.29
CA ALA A 31 -8.03 14.50 24.92
C ALA A 31 -9.35 14.45 24.16
N THR A 32 -9.78 15.61 23.65
CA THR A 32 -10.87 15.64 22.70
C THR A 32 -10.45 14.65 21.63
N PRO A 33 -11.24 13.61 21.31
CA PRO A 33 -10.87 12.73 20.21
C PRO A 33 -10.63 13.65 19.03
N ILE A 34 -9.37 13.70 18.58
CA ILE A 34 -9.00 14.44 17.39
C ILE A 34 -9.94 13.85 16.34
N PRO A 35 -10.83 14.64 15.72
CA PRO A 35 -11.72 14.11 14.70
C PRO A 35 -10.82 13.35 13.73
N SER A 36 -11.10 12.05 13.54
CA SER A 36 -10.35 11.22 12.61
C SER A 36 -10.36 11.97 11.30
N THR A 37 -9.21 12.51 10.92
CA THR A 37 -9.06 13.03 9.58
C THR A 37 -9.16 11.79 8.72
N ASP A 38 -10.25 11.65 7.96
CA ASP A 38 -10.47 10.57 6.98
C ASP A 38 -9.33 10.49 5.94
N SER A 39 -8.37 11.40 6.01
CA SER A 39 -7.14 11.42 5.25
C SER A 39 -5.91 11.79 6.10
N GLU A 40 -4.78 11.18 5.77
CA GLU A 40 -3.47 11.39 6.42
C GLU A 40 -2.42 11.73 5.35
N ARG A 41 -1.52 12.68 5.66
CA ARG A 41 -0.36 12.98 4.81
C ARG A 41 0.80 12.08 5.17
N LYS A 42 1.22 11.22 4.24
CA LYS A 42 2.29 10.24 4.43
C LYS A 42 3.24 10.21 3.24
N TYR A 43 4.49 9.85 3.49
CA TYR A 43 5.40 9.44 2.42
C TYR A 43 5.05 8.01 1.99
N VAL A 44 4.76 7.82 0.72
CA VAL A 44 4.41 6.53 0.14
C VAL A 44 5.25 6.33 -1.11
N THR A 45 5.66 5.09 -1.34
CA THR A 45 6.22 4.65 -2.62
C THR A 45 5.12 4.01 -3.44
N VAL A 46 4.88 4.58 -4.62
CA VAL A 46 3.90 4.09 -5.58
C VAL A 46 4.64 3.35 -6.68
N LEU A 47 4.18 2.15 -7.00
CA LEU A 47 4.61 1.35 -8.14
C LEU A 47 3.45 1.27 -9.13
N PHE A 48 3.71 1.66 -10.37
CA PHE A 48 2.83 1.42 -11.51
C PHE A 48 3.51 0.44 -12.44
N SER A 49 2.84 -0.65 -12.79
CA SER A 49 3.39 -1.62 -13.75
C SER A 49 2.36 -1.97 -14.81
N ASP A 50 2.72 -1.82 -16.07
CA ASP A 50 1.85 -2.05 -17.22
C ASP A 50 2.38 -3.17 -18.12
N MET A 51 1.49 -3.94 -18.75
CA MET A 51 1.84 -5.13 -19.52
C MET A 51 1.84 -4.86 -21.02
N SER A 52 3.04 -4.86 -21.61
CA SER A 52 3.17 -4.87 -23.07
C SER A 52 2.76 -6.19 -23.68
N GLY A 53 2.12 -6.10 -24.85
CA GLY A 53 1.56 -7.25 -25.57
C GLY A 53 0.10 -7.53 -25.25
N TYR A 54 -0.49 -6.84 -24.27
CA TYR A 54 -1.91 -6.97 -23.92
C TYR A 54 -2.85 -6.59 -25.07
N THR A 55 -2.61 -5.47 -25.76
CA THR A 55 -3.43 -5.08 -26.93
C THR A 55 -3.42 -6.17 -28.01
N ALA A 56 -2.24 -6.71 -28.33
CA ALA A 56 -2.12 -7.80 -29.29
C ALA A 56 -2.82 -9.09 -28.82
N MET A 57 -2.86 -9.32 -27.51
CA MET A 57 -3.60 -10.42 -26.90
C MET A 57 -5.11 -10.23 -27.09
N THR A 58 -5.63 -9.03 -26.82
CA THR A 58 -7.06 -8.70 -26.96
C THR A 58 -7.56 -8.74 -28.40
N GLU A 59 -6.68 -8.51 -29.39
CA GLU A 59 -7.03 -8.58 -30.81
C GLU A 59 -7.06 -10.00 -31.37
N LYS A 60 -6.35 -10.94 -30.75
CA LYS A 60 -6.12 -12.29 -31.31
C LYS A 60 -6.78 -13.42 -30.54
N LEU A 61 -7.06 -13.21 -29.25
CA LEU A 61 -7.62 -14.21 -28.37
C LEU A 61 -9.06 -13.84 -28.01
N ASP A 62 -9.86 -14.87 -27.73
CA ASP A 62 -11.22 -14.66 -27.23
C ASP A 62 -11.18 -13.99 -25.85
N PRO A 63 -12.19 -13.16 -25.49
CA PRO A 63 -12.23 -12.45 -24.21
C PRO A 63 -12.05 -13.36 -22.98
N GLU A 64 -12.57 -14.59 -23.03
CA GLU A 64 -12.43 -15.60 -21.98
C GLU A 64 -10.96 -15.99 -21.78
N GLN A 65 -10.21 -16.15 -22.87
CA GLN A 65 -8.78 -16.50 -22.82
C GLN A 65 -7.95 -15.34 -22.32
N VAL A 66 -8.24 -14.11 -22.77
CA VAL A 66 -7.58 -12.90 -22.26
C VAL A 66 -7.78 -12.77 -20.76
N LYS A 67 -9.01 -12.97 -20.29
CA LYS A 67 -9.36 -12.91 -18.86
C LYS A 67 -8.62 -13.98 -18.06
N GLU A 68 -8.54 -15.20 -18.57
CA GLU A 68 -7.81 -16.30 -17.91
C GLU A 68 -6.31 -15.98 -17.76
N ILE A 69 -5.66 -15.57 -18.87
CA ILE A 69 -4.22 -15.26 -18.89
C ILE A 69 -3.92 -14.08 -17.95
N THR A 70 -4.69 -13.00 -18.10
CA THR A 70 -4.49 -11.78 -17.30
C THR A 70 -4.77 -12.04 -15.83
N GLY A 71 -5.83 -12.80 -15.50
CA GLY A 71 -6.14 -13.19 -14.13
C GLY A 71 -5.05 -14.02 -13.47
N ARG A 72 -4.41 -14.94 -14.22
CA ARG A 72 -3.25 -15.70 -13.72
C ARG A 72 -2.06 -14.80 -13.45
N ILE A 73 -1.70 -13.92 -14.38
CA ILE A 73 -0.56 -13.01 -14.24
C ILE A 73 -0.80 -12.05 -13.06
N PHE A 74 -1.97 -11.43 -12.97
CA PHE A 74 -2.32 -10.52 -11.88
C PHE A 74 -2.42 -11.21 -10.52
N GLY A 75 -2.82 -12.48 -10.49
CA GLY A 75 -2.77 -13.31 -9.30
C GLY A 75 -1.34 -13.47 -8.76
N GLU A 76 -0.38 -13.78 -9.63
CA GLU A 76 1.03 -13.89 -9.24
C GLU A 76 1.60 -12.52 -8.82
N ILE A 77 1.32 -11.46 -9.59
CA ILE A 77 1.74 -10.09 -9.25
C ILE A 77 1.23 -9.66 -7.87
N SER A 78 -0.04 -9.96 -7.55
CA SER A 78 -0.63 -9.65 -6.24
C SER A 78 0.08 -10.35 -5.09
N LYS A 79 0.47 -11.63 -5.30
CA LYS A 79 1.24 -12.39 -4.30
C LYS A 79 2.61 -11.76 -4.06
N ILE A 80 3.31 -11.36 -5.13
CA ILE A 80 4.61 -10.69 -5.04
C ILE A 80 4.49 -9.38 -4.27
N ILE A 81 3.53 -8.52 -4.65
CA ILE A 81 3.29 -7.25 -3.96
C ILE A 81 3.06 -7.48 -2.47
N THR A 82 2.21 -8.45 -2.13
CA THR A 82 1.90 -8.82 -0.74
C THR A 82 3.12 -9.36 0.01
N GLN A 83 3.94 -10.20 -0.64
CA GLN A 83 5.20 -10.74 -0.10
C GLN A 83 6.15 -9.64 0.33
N TYR A 84 6.24 -8.55 -0.45
CA TYR A 84 7.04 -7.38 -0.12
C TYR A 84 6.32 -6.37 0.78
N GLN A 85 5.16 -6.73 1.34
CA GLN A 85 4.33 -5.90 2.23
C GLN A 85 3.80 -4.61 1.55
N GLY A 86 3.64 -4.65 0.23
CA GLY A 86 2.88 -3.66 -0.52
C GLY A 86 1.39 -4.01 -0.56
N PHE A 87 0.59 -3.04 -0.99
CA PHE A 87 -0.85 -3.16 -1.20
C PHE A 87 -1.17 -2.92 -2.68
N ALA A 88 -1.79 -3.90 -3.34
CA ALA A 88 -2.28 -3.71 -4.71
C ALA A 88 -3.60 -2.91 -4.66
N GLU A 89 -3.48 -1.60 -4.92
CA GLU A 89 -4.59 -0.65 -4.81
C GLU A 89 -5.66 -0.91 -5.87
N LYS A 90 -5.24 -1.01 -7.15
CA LYS A 90 -6.16 -1.25 -8.26
C LYS A 90 -5.47 -1.84 -9.48
N PHE A 91 -6.26 -2.54 -10.28
CA PHE A 91 -5.93 -2.98 -11.62
C PHE A 91 -6.68 -2.09 -12.62
N ILE A 92 -5.98 -1.56 -13.62
CA ILE A 92 -6.52 -0.67 -14.65
C ILE A 92 -6.18 -1.29 -16.00
N GLY A 93 -7.07 -2.13 -16.50
CA GLY A 93 -6.80 -2.90 -17.73
C GLY A 93 -5.65 -3.88 -17.52
N ASP A 94 -4.54 -3.65 -18.22
CA ASP A 94 -3.26 -4.35 -18.16
C ASP A 94 -2.28 -3.81 -17.11
N ALA A 95 -2.62 -2.69 -16.48
CA ALA A 95 -1.79 -2.06 -15.47
C ALA A 95 -2.18 -2.44 -14.03
N VAL A 96 -1.20 -2.50 -13.15
CA VAL A 96 -1.35 -2.59 -11.70
C VAL A 96 -0.77 -1.35 -11.03
N MET A 97 -1.48 -0.83 -10.03
CA MET A 97 -0.99 0.18 -9.10
C MET A 97 -0.81 -0.45 -7.73
N ALA A 98 0.38 -0.32 -7.16
CA ALA A 98 0.70 -0.81 -5.82
C ALA A 98 1.28 0.31 -4.95
N LEU A 99 0.96 0.24 -3.65
CA LEU A 99 1.41 1.19 -2.64
C LEU A 99 2.30 0.48 -1.62
N PHE A 100 3.41 1.09 -1.28
CA PHE A 100 4.29 0.71 -0.18
C PHE A 100 4.40 1.91 0.74
N GLY A 101 4.06 1.78 2.02
CA GLY A 101 3.89 2.93 2.91
C GLY A 101 2.46 3.16 3.36
N ALA A 102 1.48 2.47 2.76
CA ALA A 102 0.06 2.56 3.07
C ALA A 102 -0.59 1.16 2.98
N PRO A 103 -1.39 0.73 3.98
CA PRO A 103 -1.76 1.46 5.19
C PRO A 103 -0.63 1.52 6.25
N ARG A 104 0.36 0.64 6.14
CA ARG A 104 1.50 0.55 7.07
C ARG A 104 2.79 1.00 6.37
N SER A 105 3.58 1.80 7.09
CA SER A 105 4.84 2.34 6.58
C SER A 105 6.06 1.62 7.14
N HIS A 106 7.10 1.54 6.32
CA HIS A 106 8.42 1.00 6.64
C HIS A 106 9.50 1.92 6.06
N GLU A 107 10.64 2.02 6.73
CA GLU A 107 11.76 2.83 6.25
C GLU A 107 12.30 2.34 4.90
N ASP A 108 12.14 1.05 4.60
CA ASP A 108 12.64 0.39 3.39
C ASP A 108 11.56 0.20 2.29
N ASP A 109 10.42 0.90 2.37
CA ASP A 109 9.35 0.84 1.35
C ASP A 109 9.84 1.08 -0.09
N PRO A 110 10.75 2.05 -0.38
CA PRO A 110 11.31 2.20 -1.72
C PRO A 110 12.08 0.96 -2.20
N ALA A 111 12.86 0.33 -1.31
CA ALA A 111 13.62 -0.87 -1.65
C ALA A 111 12.71 -2.08 -1.86
N ARG A 112 11.63 -2.20 -1.07
CA ARG A 112 10.59 -3.22 -1.24
C ARG A 112 9.89 -3.10 -2.59
N ALA A 113 9.52 -1.88 -2.99
CA ALA A 113 8.90 -1.63 -4.30
C ALA A 113 9.82 -2.05 -5.45
N ILE A 114 11.13 -1.73 -5.38
CA ILE A 114 12.09 -2.13 -6.41
C ILE A 114 12.26 -3.66 -6.49
N ARG A 115 12.34 -4.34 -5.33
CA ARG A 115 12.44 -5.81 -5.29
C ARG A 115 11.17 -6.48 -5.84
N ALA A 116 10.00 -5.97 -5.48
CA ALA A 116 8.73 -6.42 -6.02
C ALA A 116 8.67 -6.23 -7.55
N ALA A 117 9.05 -5.07 -8.05
CA ALA A 117 9.12 -4.80 -9.49
C ALA A 117 10.03 -5.80 -10.21
N LYS A 118 11.23 -6.05 -9.68
CA LYS A 118 12.16 -7.02 -10.27
C LYS A 118 11.55 -8.41 -10.36
N GLU A 119 10.94 -8.91 -9.28
CA GLU A 119 10.34 -10.25 -9.26
C GLU A 119 9.10 -10.35 -10.17
N ILE A 120 8.30 -9.29 -10.27
CA ILE A 120 7.21 -9.16 -11.25
C ILE A 120 7.73 -9.33 -12.69
N HIS A 121 8.82 -8.64 -13.03
CA HIS A 121 9.44 -8.74 -14.35
C HIS A 121 9.97 -10.15 -14.63
N GLU A 122 10.63 -10.77 -13.65
CA GLU A 122 11.16 -12.13 -13.77
C GLU A 122 10.06 -13.16 -14.02
N ILE A 123 8.95 -13.08 -13.29
CA ILE A 123 7.81 -14.00 -13.45
C ILE A 123 7.09 -13.80 -14.78
N VAL A 124 6.84 -12.56 -15.20
CA VAL A 124 6.20 -12.31 -16.50
C VAL A 124 7.11 -12.75 -17.65
N SER A 125 8.42 -12.49 -17.55
CA SER A 125 9.40 -12.97 -18.53
C SER A 125 9.45 -14.50 -18.61
N ALA A 126 9.31 -15.21 -17.48
CA ALA A 126 9.28 -16.67 -17.46
C ALA A 126 7.99 -17.25 -18.08
N ILE A 127 6.87 -16.54 -17.95
CA ILE A 127 5.56 -16.97 -18.46
C ILE A 127 5.38 -16.62 -19.95
N SER A 128 5.98 -15.52 -20.40
CA SER A 128 5.86 -14.96 -21.76
C SER A 128 6.02 -15.99 -22.90
N PRO A 129 7.02 -16.91 -22.89
CA PRO A 129 7.19 -17.89 -23.98
C PRO A 129 5.99 -18.83 -24.18
N ASN A 130 5.17 -19.06 -23.15
CA ASN A 130 3.99 -19.92 -23.26
C ASN A 130 2.89 -19.30 -24.13
N TYR A 131 2.90 -17.98 -24.26
CA TYR A 131 1.87 -17.22 -24.95
C TYR A 131 2.37 -16.54 -26.22
N GLU A 132 3.69 -16.35 -26.36
CA GLU A 132 4.32 -15.65 -27.48
C GLU A 132 3.88 -16.19 -28.85
N LYS A 133 3.80 -17.52 -29.02
CA LYS A 133 3.34 -18.11 -30.30
C LYS A 133 1.88 -17.80 -30.62
N ARG A 134 1.02 -17.65 -29.61
CA ARG A 134 -0.42 -17.37 -29.78
C ARG A 134 -0.67 -15.88 -29.98
N ILE A 135 0.06 -15.03 -29.26
CA ILE A 135 -0.07 -13.57 -29.28
C ILE A 135 0.76 -12.95 -30.43
N GLY A 136 1.81 -13.63 -30.88
CA GLY A 136 2.76 -13.15 -31.90
C GLY A 136 3.70 -12.03 -31.41
N LYS A 137 3.70 -11.76 -30.10
CA LYS A 137 4.60 -10.83 -29.40
C LYS A 137 4.87 -11.36 -27.99
N PRO A 138 6.06 -11.10 -27.42
CA PRO A 138 6.32 -11.41 -26.03
C PRO A 138 5.49 -10.51 -25.11
N LEU A 139 5.09 -11.07 -23.97
CA LEU A 139 4.61 -10.31 -22.82
C LEU A 139 5.81 -9.75 -22.05
N ALA A 140 5.72 -8.49 -21.64
CA ALA A 140 6.73 -7.80 -20.85
C ALA A 140 6.07 -6.78 -19.93
N MET A 141 6.74 -6.41 -18.84
CA MET A 141 6.27 -5.38 -17.92
C MET A 141 7.06 -4.08 -18.09
N HIS A 142 6.40 -2.95 -17.94
CA HIS A 142 7.02 -1.63 -17.81
C HIS A 142 6.64 -1.07 -16.46
N THR A 143 7.63 -0.73 -15.63
CA THR A 143 7.37 -0.28 -14.26
C THR A 143 7.94 1.09 -14.00
N GLY A 144 7.10 1.99 -13.48
CA GLY A 144 7.49 3.25 -12.87
C GLY A 144 7.37 3.16 -11.35
N ILE A 145 8.35 3.71 -10.63
CA ILE A 145 8.32 3.79 -9.16
C ILE A 145 8.59 5.23 -8.76
N TYR A 146 7.78 5.77 -7.86
CA TYR A 146 7.93 7.11 -7.33
C TYR A 146 7.67 7.13 -5.83
N THR A 147 8.53 7.80 -5.07
CA THR A 147 8.36 8.02 -3.63
C THR A 147 8.11 9.49 -3.37
N GLY A 148 7.04 9.80 -2.65
CA GLY A 148 6.70 11.18 -2.32
C GLY A 148 5.59 11.30 -1.30
N LEU A 149 5.34 12.55 -0.90
CA LEU A 149 4.21 12.91 -0.04
C LEU A 149 2.89 12.71 -0.80
N VAL A 150 1.99 11.95 -0.20
CA VAL A 150 0.63 11.74 -0.69
C VAL A 150 -0.36 11.95 0.47
N VAL A 151 -1.61 12.17 0.11
CA VAL A 151 -2.73 12.16 1.05
C VAL A 151 -3.42 10.81 0.88
N THR A 152 -3.42 9.97 1.92
CA THR A 152 -4.09 8.66 1.94
C THR A 152 -5.37 8.76 2.75
N GLY A 153 -6.51 8.30 2.24
CA GLY A 153 -7.78 8.33 2.96
C GLY A 153 -8.83 7.43 2.30
N GLU A 154 -9.92 7.15 3.01
CA GLU A 154 -11.06 6.47 2.38
C GLU A 154 -11.74 7.42 1.38
N VAL A 155 -11.94 6.94 0.14
CA VAL A 155 -12.62 7.73 -0.89
C VAL A 155 -14.10 7.80 -0.55
N ASN A 156 -14.56 8.97 -0.09
CA ASN A 156 -15.97 9.22 0.13
C ASN A 156 -16.67 9.55 -1.20
N LEU A 157 -17.45 8.60 -1.72
CA LEU A 157 -18.14 8.69 -3.01
C LEU A 157 -19.15 9.86 -3.10
N GLU A 158 -19.60 10.43 -1.98
CA GLU A 158 -20.54 11.56 -1.96
C GLU A 158 -19.85 12.93 -2.07
N LYS A 159 -18.56 13.03 -1.72
CA LYS A 159 -17.83 14.30 -1.73
C LYS A 159 -16.79 14.41 -2.82
N GLY A 160 -16.40 13.28 -3.45
CA GLY A 160 -15.17 13.25 -4.23
C GLY A 160 -13.96 13.54 -3.34
N THR A 161 -12.76 13.26 -3.84
CA THR A 161 -11.52 13.61 -3.14
C THR A 161 -11.41 15.11 -2.88
#